data_AF-A0A3D0J7M8-F1
#
_entry.id   AF-A0A3D0J7M8-F1
#
_cell.length_a   1.000
_cell.length_b   1.000
_cell.length_c   1.000
_cell.angle_alpha   90.00
_cell.angle_beta   90.00
_cell.angle_gamma   90.00
#
_symmetry.space_group_name_H-M   'P 1'
#
loop_
_entity.id
_entity.type
_entity.pdbx_description
1 polymer ?
#
loop_
_entity_poly.entity_id
_entity_poly.type
_entity_poly.pdbx_seq_one_letter_code
_entity_poly.pdbx_strand_id
1 'polypeptide(L)'
;MYSIEVSEREKMLGYALSPVPNPAGKLPGEPEQVLAVAYTLDEENLIVKKLYPMGGCRYWHLKKASDDWRTVSNVEPDPGKAIERARLG
;
A
#
# COMPACT_ATOMS: atom_id res chain seq x y z
N MET A 1 -8.19 5.62 -4.09
CA MET A 1 -7.58 6.77 -3.39
C MET A 1 -6.66 6.25 -2.30
N TYR A 2 -5.48 6.84 -2.11
CA TYR A 2 -4.54 6.46 -1.05
C TYR A 2 -4.70 7.34 0.18
N SER A 3 -4.35 6.82 1.36
CA SER A 3 -4.29 7.61 2.58
C SER A 3 -2.88 8.21 2.75
N ILE A 4 -2.81 9.44 3.26
CA ILE A 4 -1.55 10.12 3.63
C ILE A 4 -1.43 10.35 5.15
N GLU A 5 -2.36 9.82 5.93
CA GLU A 5 -2.40 10.00 7.38
C GLU A 5 -1.93 8.73 8.08
N VAL A 6 -0.75 8.81 8.71
CA VAL A 6 -0.16 7.71 9.47
C VAL A 6 -0.69 7.74 10.90
N SER A 7 -1.42 6.69 11.30
CA SER A 7 -1.89 6.54 12.68
C SER A 7 -0.78 6.15 13.65
N GLU A 8 -0.99 6.33 14.96
CA GLU A 8 0.00 5.90 15.97
C GLU A 8 0.32 4.41 15.90
N ARG A 9 -0.70 3.58 15.66
CA ARG A 9 -0.51 2.14 15.48
C ARG A 9 0.33 1.82 14.24
N GLU A 10 0.11 2.54 13.15
CA GLU A 10 0.89 2.41 11.92
C GLU A 10 2.36 2.79 12.17
N LYS A 11 2.63 3.90 12.89
CA LYS A 11 3.99 4.30 13.27
C LYS A 11 4.69 3.23 14.09
N MET A 12 4.02 2.67 15.11
CA MET A 12 4.57 1.61 15.95
C MET A 12 4.93 0.33 15.16
N LEU A 13 4.19 0.06 14.09
CA LEU A 13 4.44 -1.08 13.20
C LEU A 13 5.47 -0.77 12.11
N GLY A 14 5.95 0.46 12.00
CA GLY A 14 6.94 0.89 11.00
C GLY A 14 6.35 1.34 9.66
N TYR A 15 5.04 1.59 9.58
CA TYR A 15 4.47 2.26 8.41
C TYR A 15 4.91 3.73 8.36
N ALA A 16 5.14 4.24 7.16
CA ALA A 16 5.55 5.60 6.91
C ALA A 16 4.88 6.16 5.66
N LEU A 17 5.01 7.47 5.43
CA LEU A 17 4.71 8.08 4.15
C LEU A 17 5.82 7.75 3.16
N SER A 18 5.47 7.00 2.11
CA SER A 18 6.41 6.60 1.07
C SER A 18 5.81 6.78 -0.33
N PRO A 19 6.64 7.02 -1.36
CA PRO A 19 6.20 6.96 -2.75
C PRO A 19 5.73 5.53 -3.08
N VAL A 20 4.55 5.42 -3.68
CA VAL A 20 3.97 4.16 -4.13
C VAL A 20 3.42 4.29 -5.55
N PRO A 21 3.25 3.18 -6.28
CA PRO A 21 2.69 3.20 -7.63
C PRO A 21 1.28 3.78 -7.65
N ASN A 22 1.04 4.69 -8.60
CA ASN A 22 -0.28 5.26 -8.84
C ASN A 22 -1.05 4.40 -9.87
N PRO A 23 -2.17 3.75 -9.48
CA PRO A 23 -2.98 3.00 -10.43
C PRO A 23 -3.56 3.90 -11.55
N ALA A 24 -3.79 5.18 -11.26
CA ALA A 24 -4.26 6.16 -12.24
C ALA A 24 -3.12 6.70 -13.13
N GLY A 25 -1.86 6.55 -12.71
CA GLY A 25 -0.65 6.95 -13.44
C GLY A 25 -0.43 6.25 -14.79
N LYS A 26 -1.30 5.30 -15.14
CA LYS A 26 -1.35 4.66 -16.46
C LYS A 26 -2.02 5.54 -17.53
N LEU A 27 -2.62 6.66 -17.13
CA LEU A 27 -3.25 7.62 -18.04
C LEU A 27 -2.30 8.81 -18.33
N PRO A 28 -2.31 9.36 -19.56
CA PRO A 28 -1.49 10.52 -19.89
C PRO A 28 -1.75 11.72 -18.96
N GLY A 29 -0.69 12.27 -18.36
CA GLY A 29 -0.75 13.45 -17.48
C GLY A 29 -0.87 13.15 -15.99
N GLU A 30 -1.10 11.88 -15.61
CA GLU A 30 -1.12 11.45 -14.20
C GLU A 30 0.29 11.05 -13.74
N PRO A 31 0.68 11.29 -12.48
CA PRO A 31 1.99 10.89 -11.99
C PRO A 31 2.08 9.37 -11.86
N GLU A 32 3.22 8.79 -12.21
CA GLU A 32 3.48 7.34 -12.08
C GLU A 32 3.48 6.88 -10.61
N GLN A 33 3.84 7.77 -9.68
CA GLN A 33 3.88 7.52 -8.25
C GLN A 33 3.15 8.60 -7.47
N VAL A 34 2.61 8.22 -6.31
CA VAL A 34 1.97 9.11 -5.33
C VAL A 34 2.49 8.80 -3.94
N LEU A 35 2.46 9.78 -3.03
CA LEU A 35 2.75 9.52 -1.62
C LEU A 35 1.58 8.81 -0.94
N ALA A 36 1.86 7.77 -0.17
CA ALA A 36 0.86 7.04 0.60
C ALA A 36 1.45 6.48 1.89
N VAL A 37 0.59 6.17 2.86
CA VAL A 37 0.96 5.36 4.01
C VAL A 37 1.27 3.95 3.54
N ALA A 38 2.52 3.53 3.71
CA ALA A 38 3.01 2.25 3.27
C ALA A 38 4.00 1.62 4.25
N TYR A 39 4.15 0.30 4.14
CA TYR A 39 5.16 -0.47 4.81
C TYR A 39 5.95 -1.26 3.76
N THR A 40 7.26 -1.07 3.71
CA THR A 40 8.15 -1.82 2.81
C THR A 40 8.54 -3.13 3.48
N LEU A 41 8.17 -4.25 2.87
CA LEU A 41 8.61 -5.58 3.31
C LEU A 41 10.02 -5.87 2.79
N ASP A 42 10.23 -5.60 1.50
CA ASP A 42 11.50 -5.71 0.78
C ASP A 42 11.43 -4.88 -0.53
N GLU A 43 12.42 -5.00 -1.41
CA GLU A 43 12.50 -4.24 -2.68
C GLU A 43 11.37 -4.57 -3.67
N GLU A 44 10.72 -5.73 -3.53
CA GLU A 44 9.68 -6.22 -4.43
C GLU A 44 8.29 -6.23 -3.78
N ASN A 45 8.19 -6.02 -2.46
CA ASN A 45 6.95 -6.17 -1.71
C ASN A 45 6.69 -4.97 -0.80
N LEU A 46 5.49 -4.42 -0.91
CA LEU A 46 5.04 -3.32 -0.07
C LEU A 46 3.56 -3.46 0.29
N ILE A 47 3.17 -2.91 1.42
CA ILE A 47 1.78 -2.85 1.87
C ILE A 47 1.34 -1.40 1.87
N VAL A 48 0.19 -1.08 1.26
CA VAL A 48 -0.32 0.29 1.14
C VAL A 48 -1.71 0.44 1.74
N LYS A 49 -1.93 1.55 2.45
CA LYS A 49 -3.24 1.93 2.96
C LYS A 49 -4.06 2.64 1.88
N LYS A 50 -5.15 2.01 1.44
CA LYS A 50 -6.10 2.57 0.46
C LYS A 50 -7.42 2.93 1.13
N LEU A 51 -7.99 4.07 0.73
CA LEU A 51 -9.30 4.54 1.17
C LEU A 51 -10.40 3.94 0.29
N TYR A 52 -11.49 3.51 0.91
CA TYR A 52 -12.68 3.04 0.20
C TYR A 52 -13.64 4.20 -0.07
N PRO A 53 -14.35 4.20 -1.23
CA PRO A 53 -15.33 5.25 -1.55
C PRO A 53 -16.45 5.39 -0.52
N MET A 54 -16.85 4.30 0.14
CA MET A 54 -17.91 4.29 1.16
C MET A 54 -17.38 4.60 2.58
N GLY A 55 -16.14 5.07 2.70
CA GLY A 55 -15.48 5.32 3.97
C GLY A 55 -14.64 4.14 4.46
N GLY A 56 -13.68 4.44 5.34
CA GLY A 56 -12.72 3.47 5.88
C GLY A 56 -11.53 3.23 4.96
N CYS A 57 -10.64 2.33 5.40
CA CYS A 57 -9.43 1.98 4.68
C CYS A 57 -9.14 0.48 4.77
N ARG A 58 -8.36 -0.03 3.82
CA ARG A 58 -7.72 -1.34 3.94
C ARG A 58 -6.28 -1.28 3.47
N TYR A 59 -5.52 -2.27 3.89
CA TYR A 59 -4.13 -2.49 3.56
C TYR A 59 -4.04 -3.49 2.43
N TRP A 60 -3.37 -3.10 1.35
CA TRP A 60 -3.23 -3.88 0.13
C TRP A 60 -1.76 -4.26 -0.03
N HIS A 61 -1.48 -5.53 -0.22
CA HIS A 61 -0.15 -5.98 -0.62
C HIS A 61 0.05 -5.68 -2.12
N LEU A 62 1.07 -4.90 -2.44
CA LEU A 62 1.58 -4.72 -3.80
C LEU A 62 2.90 -5.48 -3.94
N LYS A 63 3.00 -6.25 -5.02
CA LYS A 63 4.22 -6.97 -5.40
C LYS A 63 4.68 -6.51 -6.77
N LYS A 64 5.97 -6.22 -6.90
CA LYS A 64 6.62 -5.90 -8.16
C LYS A 64 6.73 -7.19 -9.00
N ALA A 65 6.28 -7.12 -10.25
CA ALA A 65 6.34 -8.22 -11.20
C ALA A 65 6.86 -7.68 -12.54
N SER A 66 8.09 -8.08 -12.90
CA SER A 66 8.84 -7.52 -14.03
C SER A 66 8.96 -6.00 -13.87
N ASP A 67 8.18 -5.22 -14.63
CA ASP A 67 8.25 -3.75 -14.65
C ASP A 67 7.02 -3.06 -14.01
N ASP A 68 6.07 -3.82 -13.46
CA ASP A 68 4.83 -3.24 -12.91
C ASP A 68 4.51 -3.76 -11.51
N TRP A 69 3.80 -2.95 -10.74
CA TRP A 69 3.31 -3.33 -9.41
C TRP A 69 1.90 -3.88 -9.50
N ARG A 70 1.71 -5.08 -8.96
CA ARG A 70 0.41 -5.76 -8.96
C ARG A 70 -0.10 -5.89 -7.54
N THR A 71 -1.41 -5.72 -7.38
CA THR A 71 -2.07 -6.09 -6.13
C THR A 71 -2.10 -7.60 -5.99
N VAL A 72 -1.60 -8.09 -4.86
CA VAL A 72 -1.76 -9.47 -4.43
C VAL A 72 -2.99 -9.53 -3.51
N SER A 73 -3.75 -10.63 -3.55
CA SER A 73 -5.14 -10.76 -3.03
C SER A 73 -5.38 -10.51 -1.53
N ASN A 74 -4.34 -10.13 -0.78
CA ASN A 74 -4.38 -9.98 0.68
C ASN A 74 -4.78 -8.57 1.08
N VAL A 75 -6.10 -8.31 1.06
CA VAL A 75 -6.67 -7.03 1.48
C VAL A 75 -7.16 -7.10 2.93
N GLU A 76 -6.39 -6.53 3.86
CA GLU A 76 -6.67 -6.58 5.30
C GLU A 76 -7.23 -5.27 5.87
N PRO A 77 -8.15 -5.34 6.86
CA PRO A 77 -8.56 -4.15 7.62
C PRO A 77 -7.52 -3.75 8.69
N ASP A 78 -6.65 -4.67 9.11
CA ASP A 78 -5.71 -4.48 10.20
C ASP A 78 -4.26 -4.37 9.67
N PRO A 79 -3.49 -3.33 10.07
CA PRO A 79 -2.14 -3.10 9.55
C PRO A 79 -1.14 -4.18 9.98
N GLY A 80 -1.31 -4.80 11.16
CA GLY A 80 -0.42 -5.85 11.65
C GLY A 80 -0.67 -7.16 10.92
N LYS A 81 -1.95 -7.54 10.76
CA LYS A 81 -2.33 -8.72 9.97
C LYS A 81 -1.94 -8.62 8.50
N ALA A 82 -1.93 -7.41 7.94
CA ALA A 82 -1.45 -7.18 6.59
C ALA A 82 0.02 -7.58 6.45
N ILE A 83 0.87 -7.21 7.43
CA ILE A 83 2.29 -7.59 7.48
C ILE A 83 2.43 -9.10 7.62
N GLU A 84 1.72 -9.71 8.57
CA GLU A 84 1.76 -11.16 8.80
C GLU A 84 1.38 -11.94 7.55
N ARG A 85 0.27 -11.60 6.90
CA ARG A 85 -0.21 -12.31 5.71
C ARG A 85 0.71 -12.11 4.51
N ALA A 86 1.24 -10.91 4.31
CA ALA A 86 2.16 -10.65 3.21
C ALA A 86 3.50 -11.40 3.34
N ARG A 87 3.91 -11.79 4.55
CA ARG A 87 5.11 -12.61 4.80
C ARG A 87 4.88 -14.12 4.66
N LEU A 88 3.62 -14.57 4.72
CA LEU A 88 3.25 -15.99 4.67
C LEU A 88 2.85 -16.48 3.26
N GLY A 89 2.55 -15.56 2.34
CA GLY A 89 2.23 -15.86 0.94
C GLY A 89 3.44 -15.81 0.03
#